data_AF-A0A3D3EPS2-F1
#
_entry.id   AF-A0A3D3EPS2-F1
#
_cell.length_a   1.000
_cell.length_b   1.000
_cell.length_c   1.000
_cell.angle_alpha   90.00
_cell.angle_beta   90.00
_cell.angle_gamma   90.00
#
_symmetry.space_group_name_H-M   'P 1'
#
loop_
_entity.id
_entity.type
_entity.pdbx_description
1 polymer ?
#
loop_
_entity_poly.entity_id
_entity_poly.type
_entity_poly.pdbx_seq_one_letter_code
_entity_poly.pdbx_strand_id
1 'polypeptide(L)'
;MNGAMQYTIRPYDTIWMLAQVFNTTPEAIMEMNPGINPMNLQVGQVITITPGYQYYPSTPGTPTEEGMTGDELMGLENYLRMLWEQHIAWTSNVIEAIIFDLPTLEQATQRLLRNPQDFANALMTFYGEEAARKFADLFTNHLTIAAELVKDAKAGDTNAYNDANTRWHQNADQIAALLGSLNPYWSEEDWSAMLEDHLNLLSTKINNLLEQNYAQATAGYDDIELQALEMADMMAEGI
;
A
#
# COMPACT_ATOMS: atom_id res chain seq x y z
N MET A 1 -11.64 9.43 -26.06
CA MET A 1 -10.77 8.29 -26.39
C MET A 1 -10.80 7.38 -25.17
N ASN A 2 -11.29 6.14 -25.31
CA ASN A 2 -11.64 5.29 -24.17
C ASN A 2 -10.38 4.93 -23.38
N GLY A 3 -10.30 5.37 -22.12
CA GLY A 3 -9.17 5.22 -21.20
C GLY A 3 -8.95 3.80 -20.70
N ALA A 4 -8.94 2.82 -21.59
CA ALA A 4 -8.64 1.44 -21.25
C ALA A 4 -7.15 1.29 -20.90
N MET A 5 -6.85 0.61 -19.79
CA MET A 5 -5.51 0.30 -19.33
C MET A 5 -5.30 -1.22 -19.24
N GLN A 6 -4.03 -1.64 -19.32
CA GLN A 6 -3.65 -3.02 -19.03
C GLN A 6 -3.28 -3.16 -17.56
N TYR A 7 -3.87 -4.14 -16.90
CA TYR A 7 -3.60 -4.50 -15.52
C TYR A 7 -3.09 -5.93 -15.47
N THR A 8 -1.99 -6.15 -14.74
CA THR A 8 -1.43 -7.50 -14.55
C THR A 8 -1.95 -8.05 -13.23
N ILE A 9 -2.72 -9.14 -13.31
CA ILE A 9 -3.27 -9.86 -12.15
C ILE A 9 -2.17 -10.18 -11.15
N ARG A 10 -2.40 -9.79 -9.91
CA ARG A 10 -1.58 -10.00 -8.73
C ARG A 10 -2.18 -11.12 -7.87
N PRO A 11 -1.39 -11.69 -6.94
CA PRO A 11 -1.94 -12.62 -5.96
C PRO A 11 -3.13 -12.01 -5.22
N TYR A 12 -4.20 -12.81 -5.07
CA TYR A 12 -5.45 -12.47 -4.38
C TYR A 12 -6.41 -11.52 -5.11
N ASP A 13 -6.08 -11.10 -6.33
CA ASP A 13 -7.03 -10.33 -7.12
C ASP A 13 -8.29 -11.16 -7.39
N THR A 14 -9.42 -10.46 -7.37
CA THR A 14 -10.70 -10.95 -7.86
C THR A 14 -11.25 -9.93 -8.84
N ILE A 15 -12.03 -10.37 -9.83
CA ILE A 15 -12.71 -9.43 -10.75
C ILE A 15 -13.58 -8.45 -9.97
N TRP A 16 -14.18 -8.89 -8.86
CA TRP A 16 -14.96 -8.02 -7.99
C TRP A 16 -14.10 -6.92 -7.36
N MET A 17 -12.97 -7.25 -6.73
CA MET A 17 -12.07 -6.24 -6.16
C MET A 17 -11.56 -5.29 -7.23
N LEU A 18 -11.12 -5.80 -8.38
CA LEU A 18 -10.62 -4.97 -9.47
C LEU A 18 -11.71 -4.04 -10.03
N ALA A 19 -12.96 -4.50 -10.09
CA ALA A 19 -14.08 -3.65 -10.47
C ALA A 19 -14.27 -2.48 -9.50
N GLN A 20 -14.15 -2.74 -8.19
CA GLN A 20 -14.18 -1.66 -7.19
C GLN A 20 -12.97 -0.73 -7.35
N VAL A 21 -11.74 -1.26 -7.42
CA VAL A 21 -10.49 -0.49 -7.54
C VAL A 21 -10.51 0.45 -8.73
N PHE A 22 -10.90 -0.05 -9.89
CA PHE A 22 -10.92 0.73 -11.13
C PHE A 22 -12.23 1.44 -11.35
N ASN A 23 -13.16 1.37 -10.40
CA ASN A 23 -14.43 2.02 -10.51
C ASN A 23 -15.13 1.66 -11.85
N THR A 24 -15.46 0.39 -11.96
CA THR A 24 -16.17 -0.21 -13.07
C THR A 24 -17.01 -1.36 -12.53
N THR A 25 -17.57 -2.18 -13.40
CA THR A 25 -18.33 -3.36 -12.99
C THR A 25 -17.57 -4.64 -13.32
N PRO A 26 -17.77 -5.73 -12.56
CA PRO A 26 -17.28 -7.04 -12.94
C PRO A 26 -17.64 -7.40 -14.38
N GLU A 27 -18.85 -7.07 -14.80
CA GLU A 27 -19.38 -7.29 -16.13
C GLU A 27 -18.56 -6.53 -17.19
N ALA A 28 -18.27 -5.25 -16.97
CA ALA A 28 -17.48 -4.45 -17.90
C ALA A 28 -16.04 -4.98 -18.03
N ILE A 29 -15.42 -5.42 -16.92
CA ILE A 29 -14.12 -6.09 -16.97
C ILE A 29 -14.21 -7.40 -17.76
N MET A 30 -15.23 -8.23 -17.52
CA MET A 30 -15.41 -9.49 -18.23
C MET A 30 -15.68 -9.29 -19.73
N GLU A 31 -16.43 -8.26 -20.11
CA GLU A 31 -16.68 -7.91 -21.53
C GLU A 31 -15.41 -7.49 -22.26
N MET A 32 -14.54 -6.72 -21.60
CA MET A 32 -13.25 -6.30 -22.15
C MET A 32 -12.23 -7.45 -22.25
N ASN A 33 -12.48 -8.58 -21.56
CA ASN A 33 -11.58 -9.72 -21.51
C ASN A 33 -12.30 -11.03 -21.89
N PRO A 34 -12.68 -11.22 -23.18
CA PRO A 34 -13.36 -12.43 -23.62
C PRO A 34 -12.59 -13.70 -23.25
N GLY A 35 -13.26 -14.62 -22.55
CA GLY A 35 -12.67 -15.91 -22.14
C GLY A 35 -11.93 -15.89 -20.80
N ILE A 36 -11.91 -14.76 -20.08
CA ILE A 36 -11.43 -14.72 -18.70
C ILE A 36 -12.33 -15.58 -17.80
N ASN A 37 -11.71 -16.32 -16.87
CA ASN A 37 -12.45 -17.04 -15.84
C ASN A 37 -12.34 -16.27 -14.51
N PRO A 38 -13.42 -15.61 -14.02
CA PRO A 38 -13.37 -14.79 -12.81
C PRO A 38 -13.08 -15.60 -11.54
N MET A 39 -13.32 -16.92 -11.57
CA MET A 39 -13.07 -17.84 -10.45
C MET A 39 -11.67 -18.48 -10.50
N ASN A 40 -10.88 -18.19 -11.52
CA ASN A 40 -9.55 -18.78 -11.73
C ASN A 40 -8.59 -17.81 -12.42
N LEU A 41 -8.45 -16.61 -11.87
CA LEU A 41 -7.48 -15.63 -12.34
C LEU A 41 -6.05 -16.15 -12.09
N GLN A 42 -5.18 -16.01 -13.10
CA GLN A 42 -3.79 -16.44 -12.99
C GLN A 42 -2.91 -15.24 -12.66
N VAL A 43 -2.07 -15.34 -11.62
CA VAL A 43 -1.08 -14.30 -11.33
C VAL A 43 -0.16 -14.11 -12.54
N GLY A 44 0.05 -12.85 -12.95
CA GLY A 44 0.78 -12.49 -14.17
C GLY A 44 -0.09 -12.42 -15.43
N GLN A 45 -1.36 -12.81 -15.36
CA GLN A 45 -2.31 -12.63 -16.47
C GLN A 45 -2.55 -11.15 -16.69
N VAL A 46 -2.43 -10.69 -17.94
CA VAL A 46 -2.75 -9.30 -18.27
C VAL A 46 -4.21 -9.19 -18.73
N ILE A 47 -4.94 -8.26 -18.15
CA ILE A 47 -6.34 -7.98 -18.45
C ILE A 47 -6.50 -6.50 -18.81
N THR A 48 -7.51 -6.20 -19.62
CA THR A 48 -7.86 -4.83 -20.00
C THR A 48 -8.99 -4.33 -19.11
N ILE A 49 -8.79 -3.19 -18.46
CA ILE A 49 -9.78 -2.56 -17.60
C ILE A 49 -10.01 -1.14 -18.10
N THR A 50 -11.25 -0.67 -18.11
CA THR A 50 -11.56 0.74 -18.41
C THR A 50 -12.05 1.41 -17.13
N PRO A 51 -11.21 2.19 -16.45
CA PRO A 51 -11.62 2.86 -15.24
C PRO A 51 -12.71 3.90 -15.50
N GLY A 52 -13.63 4.09 -14.55
CA GLY A 52 -14.72 5.06 -14.70
C GLY A 52 -15.84 4.64 -15.65
N TYR A 53 -15.89 3.36 -16.06
CA TYR A 53 -16.99 2.85 -16.89
C TYR A 53 -18.18 2.47 -16.01
N GLN A 54 -19.01 3.46 -15.66
CA GLN A 54 -20.31 3.28 -15.03
C GLN A 54 -21.33 2.80 -16.08
N TYR A 55 -21.61 1.50 -16.15
CA TYR A 55 -22.71 0.96 -16.96
C TYR A 55 -24.04 1.20 -16.24
N TYR A 56 -24.65 2.37 -16.45
CA TYR A 56 -26.07 2.56 -16.16
C TYR A 56 -26.88 2.28 -17.43
N PRO A 57 -27.83 1.32 -17.44
CA PRO A 57 -28.84 1.27 -18.49
C PRO A 57 -29.59 2.60 -18.48
N SER A 58 -29.55 3.30 -19.62
CA SER A 58 -29.88 4.71 -19.74
C SER A 58 -31.34 4.99 -19.38
N THR A 59 -31.58 5.80 -18.34
CA THR A 59 -32.76 6.67 -18.27
C THR A 59 -32.37 8.08 -18.69
N PRO A 60 -33.09 8.73 -19.63
CA PRO A 60 -32.69 10.03 -20.12
C PRO A 60 -33.04 11.12 -19.11
N GLY A 61 -32.00 11.79 -18.58
CA GLY A 61 -32.11 13.19 -18.17
C GLY A 61 -31.54 13.54 -16.81
N THR A 62 -30.22 13.73 -16.72
CA THR A 62 -29.60 14.80 -15.92
C THR A 62 -28.13 14.95 -16.34
N PRO A 63 -27.60 16.17 -16.52
CA PRO A 63 -26.17 16.38 -16.67
C PRO A 63 -25.55 16.38 -15.26
N THR A 64 -24.71 15.40 -14.94
CA THR A 64 -23.92 15.42 -13.71
C THR A 64 -22.55 16.02 -13.99
N GLU A 65 -22.27 17.11 -13.26
CA GLU A 65 -20.98 17.77 -13.14
C GLU A 65 -19.88 16.80 -12.67
N GLU A 66 -18.65 17.13 -13.06
CA GLU A 66 -17.41 16.41 -12.83
C GLU A 66 -17.13 16.18 -11.34
N GLY A 67 -17.09 14.91 -10.93
CA GLY A 67 -16.66 14.44 -9.61
C GLY A 67 -16.80 12.91 -9.54
N MET A 68 -15.88 12.22 -8.86
CA MET A 68 -16.00 10.76 -8.65
C MET A 68 -17.31 10.45 -7.91
N THR A 69 -18.06 9.45 -8.38
CA THR A 69 -19.29 9.03 -7.69
C THR A 69 -18.97 8.32 -6.37
N GLY A 70 -19.93 8.23 -5.43
CA GLY A 70 -19.70 7.65 -4.10
C GLY A 70 -19.24 6.18 -4.12
N ASP A 71 -19.62 5.42 -5.15
CA ASP A 71 -19.21 4.02 -5.33
C ASP A 71 -17.74 3.91 -5.80
N GLU A 72 -17.24 4.94 -6.48
CA GLU A 72 -15.88 5.01 -7.04
C GLU A 72 -14.86 5.32 -5.92
N LEU A 73 -15.23 6.23 -5.01
CA LEU A 73 -14.45 6.59 -3.83
C LEU A 73 -14.34 5.40 -2.85
N MET A 74 -15.43 4.66 -2.65
CA MET A 74 -15.44 3.46 -1.81
C MET A 74 -14.49 2.36 -2.35
N GLY A 75 -14.34 2.26 -3.67
CA GLY A 75 -13.41 1.32 -4.30
C GLY A 75 -11.94 1.67 -4.09
N LEU A 76 -11.59 2.95 -4.19
CA LEU A 76 -10.23 3.45 -3.96
C LEU A 76 -9.83 3.34 -2.49
N GLU A 77 -10.70 3.76 -1.57
CA GLU A 77 -10.49 3.67 -0.12
C GLU A 77 -10.18 2.23 0.30
N ASN A 78 -11.02 1.27 -0.11
CA ASN A 78 -10.82 -0.14 0.20
C ASN A 78 -9.53 -0.70 -0.42
N TYR A 79 -9.15 -0.24 -1.61
CA TYR A 79 -7.89 -0.66 -2.24
C TYR A 79 -6.68 -0.12 -1.47
N LEU A 80 -6.69 1.16 -1.08
CA LEU A 80 -5.62 1.75 -0.29
C LEU A 80 -5.51 1.12 1.10
N ARG A 81 -6.63 0.85 1.78
CA ARG A 81 -6.66 0.08 3.03
C ARG A 81 -6.02 -1.28 2.85
N MET A 82 -6.39 -2.02 1.81
CA MET A 82 -5.76 -3.30 1.52
C MET A 82 -4.23 -3.18 1.31
N LEU A 83 -3.75 -2.15 0.63
CA LEU A 83 -2.32 -1.95 0.41
C LEU A 83 -1.57 -1.62 1.71
N TRP A 84 -2.15 -0.80 2.58
CA TRP A 84 -1.60 -0.49 3.90
C TRP A 84 -1.63 -1.71 4.85
N GLU A 85 -2.71 -2.48 4.84
CA GLU A 85 -2.80 -3.75 5.56
C GLU A 85 -1.74 -4.76 5.11
N GLN A 86 -1.57 -4.90 3.79
CA GLN A 86 -0.51 -5.75 3.26
C GLN A 86 0.88 -5.22 3.64
N HIS A 87 1.08 -3.90 3.64
CA HIS A 87 2.32 -3.29 4.08
C HIS A 87 2.67 -3.73 5.51
N ILE A 88 1.76 -3.54 6.47
CA ILE A 88 2.04 -3.88 7.87
C ILE A 88 2.12 -5.39 8.14
N ALA A 89 1.29 -6.19 7.48
CA ALA A 89 1.27 -7.62 7.68
C ALA A 89 2.59 -8.26 7.21
N TRP A 90 3.08 -7.85 6.04
CA TRP A 90 4.34 -8.39 5.50
C TRP A 90 5.56 -7.76 6.18
N THR A 91 5.50 -6.51 6.62
CA THR A 91 6.56 -5.90 7.47
C THR A 91 6.68 -6.65 8.79
N SER A 92 5.57 -6.89 9.49
CA SER A 92 5.51 -7.67 10.73
C SER A 92 6.09 -9.08 10.52
N ASN A 93 5.73 -9.75 9.42
CA ASN A 93 6.24 -11.08 9.10
C ASN A 93 7.75 -11.09 8.81
N VAL A 94 8.27 -10.08 8.11
CA VAL A 94 9.71 -9.93 7.84
C VAL A 94 10.48 -9.64 9.14
N ILE A 95 9.96 -8.78 10.03
CA ILE A 95 10.57 -8.50 11.33
C ILE A 95 10.73 -9.80 12.13
N GLU A 96 9.66 -10.58 12.27
CA GLU A 96 9.68 -11.86 12.99
C GLU A 96 10.63 -12.86 12.31
N ALA A 97 10.62 -12.92 10.98
CA ALA A 97 11.50 -13.80 10.23
C ALA A 97 12.98 -13.45 10.40
N ILE A 98 13.34 -12.17 10.49
CA ILE A 98 14.71 -11.73 10.78
C ILE A 98 15.06 -12.10 12.23
N ILE A 99 14.24 -11.71 13.20
CA ILE A 99 14.55 -11.89 14.64
C ILE A 99 14.72 -13.38 14.98
N PHE A 100 13.86 -14.25 14.48
CA PHE A 100 13.85 -15.68 14.82
C PHE A 100 14.53 -16.59 13.79
N ASP A 101 15.23 -16.03 12.80
CA ASP A 101 15.90 -16.79 11.73
C ASP A 101 14.95 -17.76 11.00
N LEU A 102 13.73 -17.29 10.68
CA LEU A 102 12.73 -18.14 10.04
C LEU A 102 13.12 -18.43 8.58
N PRO A 103 12.92 -19.66 8.08
CA PRO A 103 13.24 -20.03 6.70
C PRO A 103 12.36 -19.32 5.66
N THR A 104 11.30 -18.63 6.10
CA THR A 104 10.37 -17.88 5.27
C THR A 104 10.85 -16.47 4.92
N LEU A 105 11.99 -16.02 5.47
CA LEU A 105 12.47 -14.65 5.31
C LEU A 105 12.52 -14.21 3.84
N GLU A 106 13.10 -15.03 2.96
CA GLU A 106 13.23 -14.68 1.54
C GLU A 106 11.87 -14.46 0.88
N GLN A 107 10.92 -15.38 1.08
CA GLN A 107 9.59 -15.30 0.47
C GLN A 107 8.76 -14.15 1.04
N ALA A 108 8.87 -13.91 2.36
CA ALA A 108 8.22 -12.79 3.02
C ALA A 108 8.76 -11.44 2.50
N THR A 109 10.09 -11.29 2.40
CA THR A 109 10.71 -10.08 1.83
C THR A 109 10.30 -9.86 0.38
N GLN A 110 10.29 -10.90 -0.45
CA GLN A 110 9.83 -10.79 -1.84
C GLN A 110 8.36 -10.35 -1.94
N ARG A 111 7.51 -10.74 -0.98
CA ARG A 111 6.11 -10.33 -0.95
C ARG A 111 5.94 -8.89 -0.45
N LEU A 112 6.71 -8.50 0.56
CA LEU A 112 6.76 -7.13 1.07
C LEU A 112 7.21 -6.15 -0.01
N LEU A 113 8.29 -6.46 -0.73
CA LEU A 113 8.84 -5.58 -1.77
C LEU A 113 7.98 -5.44 -3.04
N ARG A 114 6.86 -6.16 -3.16
CA ARG A 114 5.84 -5.88 -4.19
C ARG A 114 5.00 -4.66 -3.84
N ASN A 115 4.80 -4.40 -2.55
CA ASN A 115 3.89 -3.39 -2.03
C ASN A 115 4.21 -1.96 -2.53
N PRO A 116 5.47 -1.49 -2.60
CA PRO A 116 5.78 -0.18 -3.19
C PRO A 116 5.28 -0.02 -4.63
N GLN A 117 5.44 -1.05 -5.48
CA GLN A 117 4.94 -1.02 -6.85
C GLN A 117 3.40 -1.11 -6.89
N ASP A 118 2.80 -1.77 -5.91
CA ASP A 118 1.35 -1.86 -5.79
C ASP A 118 0.72 -0.49 -5.50
N PHE A 119 1.33 0.27 -4.58
CA PHE A 119 1.01 1.69 -4.34
C PHE A 119 1.31 2.57 -5.55
N ALA A 120 2.47 2.41 -6.18
CA ALA A 120 2.82 3.20 -7.36
C ALA A 120 1.76 3.06 -8.46
N ASN A 121 1.26 1.85 -8.69
CA ASN A 121 0.20 1.62 -9.66
C ASN A 121 -1.14 2.26 -9.25
N ALA A 122 -1.43 2.36 -7.95
CA ALA A 122 -2.61 3.07 -7.44
C ALA A 122 -2.49 4.58 -7.70
N LEU A 123 -1.33 5.16 -7.39
CA LEU A 123 -1.04 6.59 -7.51
C LEU A 123 -0.86 7.05 -8.97
N MET A 124 -0.49 6.14 -9.86
CA MET A 124 -0.19 6.46 -11.27
C MET A 124 -1.36 7.13 -11.99
N THR A 125 -2.59 6.71 -11.71
CA THR A 125 -3.80 7.26 -12.34
C THR A 125 -4.03 8.73 -11.98
N PHE A 126 -3.63 9.15 -10.78
CA PHE A 126 -3.92 10.48 -10.24
C PHE A 126 -2.75 11.45 -10.42
N TYR A 127 -1.51 10.96 -10.28
CA TYR A 127 -0.30 11.82 -10.23
C TYR A 127 0.69 11.55 -11.35
N GLY A 128 0.42 10.56 -12.20
CA GLY A 128 1.27 10.19 -13.34
C GLY A 128 2.49 9.34 -12.97
N GLU A 129 3.16 8.85 -14.01
CA GLU A 129 4.25 7.85 -13.91
C GLU A 129 5.45 8.35 -13.08
N GLU A 130 5.85 9.61 -13.24
CA GLU A 130 7.02 10.15 -12.54
C GLU A 130 6.81 10.20 -11.03
N ALA A 131 5.65 10.69 -10.58
CA ALA A 131 5.29 10.75 -9.17
C ALA A 131 5.15 9.35 -8.56
N ALA A 132 4.43 8.46 -9.25
CA ALA A 132 4.27 7.07 -8.83
C ALA A 132 5.62 6.35 -8.66
N ARG A 133 6.56 6.55 -9.60
CA ARG A 133 7.90 5.97 -9.51
C ARG A 133 8.71 6.54 -8.34
N LYS A 134 8.69 7.85 -8.13
CA LYS A 134 9.37 8.48 -6.97
C LYS A 134 8.85 7.92 -5.65
N PHE A 135 7.53 7.75 -5.53
CA PHE A 135 6.93 7.12 -4.36
C PHE A 135 7.43 5.68 -4.20
N ALA A 136 7.40 4.88 -5.27
CA ALA A 136 7.88 3.49 -5.25
C ALA A 136 9.34 3.39 -4.77
N ASP A 137 10.21 4.27 -5.25
CA ASP A 137 11.63 4.31 -4.90
C ASP A 137 11.82 4.65 -3.42
N LEU A 138 11.14 5.71 -2.93
CA LEU A 138 11.19 6.09 -1.52
C LEU A 138 10.66 5.00 -0.59
N PHE A 139 9.54 4.38 -0.95
CA PHE A 139 8.90 3.34 -0.15
C PHE A 139 9.69 2.02 -0.19
N THR A 140 10.36 1.71 -1.31
CA THR A 140 11.30 0.58 -1.38
C THR A 140 12.52 0.79 -0.46
N ASN A 141 13.06 2.01 -0.45
CA ASN A 141 14.15 2.38 0.46
C ASN A 141 13.69 2.28 1.92
N HIS A 142 12.48 2.75 2.24
CA HIS A 142 11.88 2.64 3.56
C HIS A 142 11.92 1.21 4.11
N LEU A 143 11.39 0.27 3.32
CA LEU A 143 11.31 -1.15 3.67
C LEU A 143 12.69 -1.80 3.78
N THR A 144 13.64 -1.38 2.94
CA THR A 144 15.01 -1.90 2.96
C THR A 144 15.75 -1.44 4.21
N ILE A 145 15.65 -0.15 4.57
CA ILE A 145 16.26 0.41 5.78
C ILE A 145 15.63 -0.22 7.03
N ALA A 146 14.31 -0.42 7.06
CA ALA A 146 13.66 -1.12 8.18
C ALA A 146 14.23 -2.53 8.38
N ALA A 147 14.44 -3.29 7.30
CA ALA A 147 15.05 -4.61 7.39
C ALA A 147 16.53 -4.58 7.84
N GLU A 148 17.29 -3.55 7.47
CA GLU A 148 18.64 -3.30 8.01
C GLU A 148 18.59 -3.03 9.51
N LEU A 149 17.74 -2.11 9.94
CA LEU A 149 17.55 -1.73 11.33
C LEU A 149 17.22 -2.91 12.23
N VAL A 150 16.33 -3.81 11.79
CA VAL A 150 15.97 -5.03 12.55
C VAL A 150 17.18 -5.97 12.68
N LYS A 151 18.00 -6.11 11.62
CA LYS A 151 19.21 -6.94 11.66
C LYS A 151 20.25 -6.36 12.61
N ASP A 152 20.45 -5.04 12.58
CA ASP A 152 21.40 -4.35 13.44
C ASP A 152 20.96 -4.41 14.92
N ALA A 153 19.66 -4.23 15.18
CA ALA A 153 19.07 -4.41 16.51
C ALA A 153 19.28 -5.83 17.03
N LYS A 154 19.00 -6.85 16.20
CA LYS A 154 19.24 -8.26 16.54
C LYS A 154 20.72 -8.55 16.82
N ALA A 155 21.63 -7.95 16.07
CA ALA A 155 23.06 -8.11 16.26
C ALA A 155 23.60 -7.39 17.52
N GLY A 156 22.81 -6.49 18.11
CA GLY A 156 23.25 -5.61 19.19
C GLY A 156 24.23 -4.54 18.73
N ASP A 157 24.30 -4.24 17.43
CA ASP A 157 25.16 -3.18 16.89
C ASP A 157 24.48 -1.82 17.02
N THR A 158 24.68 -1.19 18.18
CA THR A 158 24.06 0.11 18.50
C THR A 158 24.45 1.22 17.52
N ASN A 159 25.66 1.18 16.96
CA ASN A 159 26.11 2.23 16.04
C ASN A 159 25.43 2.09 14.68
N ALA A 160 25.40 0.87 14.14
CA ALA A 160 24.70 0.58 12.89
C ALA A 160 23.19 0.82 13.03
N TYR A 161 22.59 0.39 14.14
CA TYR A 161 21.19 0.66 14.46
C TYR A 161 20.87 2.15 14.46
N ASN A 162 21.67 2.98 15.15
CA ASN A 162 21.42 4.41 15.22
C ASN A 162 21.57 5.10 13.86
N ASP A 163 22.51 4.65 13.03
CA ASP A 163 22.67 5.12 11.65
C ASP A 163 21.45 4.75 10.80
N ALA A 164 21.04 3.49 10.81
CA ALA A 164 19.87 3.00 10.09
C ALA A 164 18.60 3.72 10.54
N ASN A 165 18.40 3.90 11.85
CA ASN A 165 17.26 4.64 12.41
C ASN A 165 17.24 6.07 11.90
N THR A 166 18.38 6.78 11.93
CA THR A 166 18.48 8.14 11.38
C THR A 166 18.08 8.21 9.91
N ARG A 167 18.57 7.27 9.10
CA ARG A 167 18.20 7.18 7.67
C ARG A 167 16.73 6.84 7.46
N TRP A 168 16.15 6.03 8.34
CA TRP A 168 14.75 5.60 8.25
C TRP A 168 13.79 6.77 8.49
N HIS A 169 14.02 7.56 9.54
CA HIS A 169 13.28 8.80 9.80
C HIS A 169 13.46 9.83 8.68
N GLN A 170 14.69 10.03 8.20
CA GLN A 170 14.93 10.92 7.05
C GLN A 170 14.18 10.47 5.78
N ASN A 171 14.06 9.17 5.56
CA ASN A 171 13.30 8.64 4.44
C ASN A 171 11.77 8.81 4.65
N ALA A 172 11.28 8.70 5.88
CA ALA A 172 9.90 9.03 6.21
C ALA A 172 9.58 10.51 5.92
N ASP A 173 10.46 11.44 6.31
CA ASP A 173 10.32 12.86 5.97
C ASP A 173 10.26 13.09 4.45
N GLN A 174 11.09 12.38 3.68
CA GLN A 174 11.07 12.46 2.21
C GLN A 174 9.75 11.94 1.62
N ILE A 175 9.15 10.90 2.19
CA ILE A 175 7.85 10.38 1.78
C ILE A 175 6.77 11.42 2.10
N ALA A 176 6.77 11.98 3.31
CA ALA A 176 5.82 13.01 3.72
C ALA A 176 5.89 14.25 2.81
N ALA A 177 7.10 14.74 2.52
CA ALA A 177 7.32 15.87 1.63
C ALA A 177 6.86 15.57 0.19
N LEU A 178 7.09 14.36 -0.31
CA LEU A 178 6.58 13.95 -1.61
C LEU A 178 5.04 14.00 -1.61
N LEU A 179 4.38 13.31 -0.67
CA LEU A 179 2.93 13.26 -0.59
C LEU A 179 2.34 14.68 -0.48
N GLY A 180 2.88 15.52 0.39
CA GLY A 180 2.40 16.89 0.53
C GLY A 180 2.59 17.76 -0.70
N SER A 181 3.59 17.45 -1.54
CA SER A 181 3.77 18.14 -2.83
C SER A 181 2.81 17.66 -3.92
N LEU A 182 2.29 16.43 -3.83
CA LEU A 182 1.44 15.82 -4.85
C LEU A 182 -0.01 16.26 -4.74
N ASN A 183 -0.48 16.53 -3.52
CA ASN A 183 -1.89 16.78 -3.28
C ASN A 183 -2.08 17.89 -2.22
N PRO A 184 -2.80 18.99 -2.54
CA PRO A 184 -3.04 20.07 -1.58
C PRO A 184 -3.87 19.66 -0.35
N TYR A 185 -4.54 18.51 -0.38
CA TYR A 185 -5.26 17.93 0.76
C TYR A 185 -4.40 17.01 1.63
N TRP A 186 -3.17 16.72 1.22
CA TRP A 186 -2.19 15.98 1.99
C TRP A 186 -1.21 16.95 2.63
N SER A 187 -1.31 17.20 3.93
CA SER A 187 -0.33 18.03 4.63
C SER A 187 0.97 17.25 4.83
N GLU A 188 2.11 17.86 4.48
CA GLU A 188 3.44 17.29 4.82
C GLU A 188 3.59 17.09 6.33
N GLU A 189 3.06 18.02 7.14
CA GLU A 189 3.11 17.95 8.60
C GLU A 189 2.33 16.75 9.14
N ASP A 190 1.12 16.52 8.65
CA ASP A 190 0.27 15.41 9.09
C ASP A 190 0.87 14.07 8.63
N TRP A 191 1.38 13.99 7.40
CA TRP A 191 2.07 12.80 6.91
C TRP A 191 3.34 12.49 7.69
N SER A 192 4.14 13.51 8.03
CA SER A 192 5.32 13.34 8.87
C SER A 192 4.92 12.82 10.26
N ALA A 193 3.90 13.41 10.89
CA ALA A 193 3.41 12.96 12.19
C ALA A 193 2.92 11.50 12.18
N MET A 194 2.13 11.11 11.19
CA MET A 194 1.66 9.72 11.05
C MET A 194 2.82 8.76 10.81
N LEU A 195 3.75 9.10 9.91
CA LEU A 195 4.91 8.23 9.65
C LEU A 195 5.79 8.10 10.89
N GLU A 196 6.05 9.18 11.64
CA GLU A 196 6.79 9.12 12.89
C GLU A 196 6.12 8.19 13.92
N ASP A 197 4.79 8.24 14.05
CA ASP A 197 4.07 7.31 14.93
C ASP A 197 4.20 5.86 14.45
N HIS A 198 4.09 5.62 13.13
CA HIS A 198 4.34 4.32 12.51
C HIS A 198 5.73 3.76 12.88
N LEU A 199 6.76 4.58 12.74
CA LEU A 199 8.15 4.23 13.06
C LEU A 199 8.31 3.86 14.54
N ASN A 200 7.66 4.60 15.43
CA ASN A 200 7.69 4.36 16.88
C ASN A 200 6.98 3.05 17.27
N LEU A 201 5.81 2.78 16.68
CA LEU A 201 5.06 1.54 16.91
C LEU A 201 5.87 0.31 16.44
N LEU A 202 6.46 0.37 15.25
CA LEU A 202 7.31 -0.70 14.73
C LEU A 202 8.56 -0.90 15.58
N SER A 203 9.23 0.18 15.98
CA SER A 203 10.39 0.12 16.89
C SER A 203 10.03 -0.54 18.23
N THR A 204 8.84 -0.23 18.75
CA THR A 204 8.31 -0.85 19.98
C THR A 204 8.06 -2.34 19.79
N LYS A 205 7.47 -2.76 18.66
CA LYS A 205 7.30 -4.19 18.33
C LYS A 205 8.65 -4.90 18.26
N ILE A 206 9.64 -4.32 17.57
CA ILE A 206 10.99 -4.89 17.42
C ILE A 206 11.63 -5.10 18.81
N ASN A 207 11.62 -4.08 19.66
CA ASN A 207 12.18 -4.16 21.01
C ASN A 207 11.47 -5.22 21.86
N ASN A 208 10.13 -5.26 21.84
CA ASN A 208 9.38 -6.28 22.56
C ASN A 208 9.72 -7.71 22.10
N LEU A 209 9.92 -7.93 20.79
CA LEU A 209 10.33 -9.23 20.28
C LEU A 209 11.75 -9.62 20.74
N LEU A 210 12.70 -8.68 20.68
CA LEU A 210 14.09 -8.90 21.13
C LEU A 210 14.18 -9.17 22.64
N GLU A 211 13.35 -8.49 23.44
CA GLU A 211 13.24 -8.68 24.89
C GLU A 211 12.37 -9.88 25.29
N GLN A 212 11.81 -10.61 24.32
CA GLN A 212 10.90 -11.76 24.53
C GLN A 212 9.57 -11.40 25.22
N ASN A 213 9.16 -10.13 25.16
CA ASN A 213 7.86 -9.62 25.58
C ASN A 213 6.79 -9.94 24.52
N TYR A 214 6.60 -11.22 24.20
CA TYR A 214 5.77 -11.65 23.06
C TYR A 214 4.31 -11.21 23.17
N ALA A 215 3.75 -11.22 24.39
CA ALA A 215 2.36 -10.78 24.60
C ALA A 215 2.17 -9.30 24.22
N GLN A 216 3.14 -8.45 24.57
CA GLN A 216 3.15 -7.03 24.21
C GLN A 216 3.41 -6.84 22.71
N ALA A 217 4.32 -7.61 22.11
CA ALA A 217 4.57 -7.57 20.68
C ALA A 217 3.35 -7.99 19.84
N THR A 218 2.55 -8.94 20.33
CA THR A 218 1.29 -9.34 19.68
C THR A 218 0.21 -8.28 19.89
N ALA A 219 0.01 -7.79 21.12
CA ALA A 219 -1.01 -6.78 21.39
C ALA A 219 -0.76 -5.46 20.66
N GLY A 220 0.52 -5.04 20.55
CA GLY A 220 0.88 -3.82 19.81
C GLY A 220 0.67 -3.92 18.29
N TYR A 221 0.35 -5.10 17.74
CA TYR A 221 -0.04 -5.20 16.33
C TYR A 221 -1.39 -4.51 16.08
N ASP A 222 -2.31 -4.54 17.04
CA ASP A 222 -3.62 -3.89 16.91
C ASP A 222 -3.45 -2.37 16.71
N ASP A 223 -2.50 -1.75 17.42
CA ASP A 223 -2.18 -0.32 17.27
C ASP A 223 -1.54 -0.02 15.90
N ILE A 224 -0.67 -0.91 15.40
CA ILE A 224 -0.07 -0.80 14.06
C ILE A 224 -1.14 -0.92 12.96
N GLU A 225 -2.10 -1.83 13.14
CA GLU A 225 -3.22 -2.04 12.21
C GLU A 225 -4.11 -0.81 12.13
N LEU A 226 -4.54 -0.28 13.27
CA LEU A 226 -5.34 0.94 13.33
C LEU A 226 -4.62 2.12 12.68
N GLN A 227 -3.33 2.30 12.97
CA GLN A 227 -2.53 3.38 12.41
C GLN A 227 -2.38 3.25 10.87
N ALA A 228 -2.25 2.03 10.34
CA ALA A 228 -2.19 1.79 8.90
C ALA A 228 -3.53 2.10 8.21
N LEU A 229 -4.66 1.80 8.86
CA LEU A 229 -5.98 2.17 8.37
C LEU A 229 -6.19 3.69 8.37
N GLU A 230 -5.73 4.40 9.40
CA GLU A 230 -5.75 5.87 9.43
C GLU A 230 -4.92 6.48 8.28
N MET A 231 -3.72 5.96 8.02
CA MET A 231 -2.90 6.39 6.88
C MET A 231 -3.58 6.09 5.53
N ALA A 232 -4.27 4.95 5.43
CA ALA A 232 -5.04 4.61 4.24
C ALA A 232 -6.19 5.57 4.00
N ASP A 233 -6.93 5.92 5.04
CA ASP A 233 -8.06 6.83 4.99
C ASP A 233 -7.60 8.24 4.65
N MET A 234 -6.51 8.74 5.28
CA MET A 234 -5.92 10.02 4.91
C MET A 234 -5.45 10.06 3.45
N MET A 235 -4.88 8.96 2.96
CA MET A 235 -4.52 8.87 1.54
C MET A 235 -5.77 8.90 0.65
N ALA A 236 -6.79 8.12 0.97
CA ALA A 236 -8.01 8.03 0.17
C ALA A 236 -8.82 9.34 0.15
N GLU A 237 -9.04 9.96 1.30
CA GLU A 237 -9.85 11.18 1.45
C GLU A 237 -9.25 12.40 0.75
N GLY A 238 -7.93 12.40 0.52
CA GLY A 238 -7.28 13.48 -0.22
C GLY A 238 -7.45 13.39 -1.74
N ILE A 239 -7.73 12.22 -2.30
CA ILE A 239 -7.82 11.97 -3.77
C ILE A 239 -9.23 12.25 -4.28
#